data_AF-A0AAW0BK41-F1
#
_entry.id   AF-A0AAW0BK41-F1
#
_cell.length_a   1.000
_cell.length_b   1.000
_cell.length_c   1.000
_cell.angle_alpha   90.00
_cell.angle_beta   90.00
_cell.angle_gamma   90.00
#
_symmetry.space_group_name_H-M   'P 1'
#
loop_
_entity.id
_entity.type
_entity.pdbx_description
1 polymer ?
#
loop_
_entity_poly.entity_id
_entity_poly.type
_entity_poly.pdbx_seq_one_letter_code
_entity_poly.pdbx_strand_id
1 'polypeptide(L)'
;MHFTLPATRFPQFNSRWDVGYHSSLADLIRNNVTAAIYQAATDGGTLELRGGSIDELAEAYIASAREAAARRDFLPLLRVRHCIVGPDGEISSFGSGIEAEAIHKALDRFLSESARYCTAVDEDRLSLGISVPMSMRFGVTSAWLDDLWVFGAMLSLSLICGHGIGNISPALIQYCLNQCNLESLTPSVISSWHPSLDRAACQLQAVGFGGNLTPFQDRILPALVDRNQNMHNLLVRQVIHTGAIGPEIHGHVETVPFAEGVELPCSNGFSFGKQFAHSFPGVLSFSLHTTGPLRLRLSRTSHAYYCALTVRSCFTIRFSRM
;
A
#
# COMPACT_ATOMS: atom_id res chain seq x y z
N MET A 1 31.98 24.19 -23.88
CA MET A 1 32.06 23.19 -22.77
C MET A 1 30.84 22.30 -22.88
N HIS A 2 31.03 21.08 -23.37
CA HIS A 2 29.97 20.06 -23.44
C HIS A 2 30.03 19.24 -22.16
N PHE A 3 28.95 19.23 -21.39
CA PHE A 3 28.76 18.28 -20.29
C PHE A 3 27.96 17.09 -20.82
N THR A 4 28.62 15.94 -20.91
CA THR A 4 28.00 14.65 -21.18
C THR A 4 27.70 14.00 -19.83
N LEU A 5 26.43 13.80 -19.49
CA LEU A 5 26.03 13.02 -18.32
C LEU A 5 26.27 11.52 -18.59
N PRO A 6 26.75 10.73 -17.62
CA PRO A 6 26.92 9.30 -17.80
C PRO A 6 25.56 8.61 -17.82
N ALA A 7 25.36 7.74 -18.80
CA ALA A 7 24.21 6.84 -18.86
C ALA A 7 24.25 5.87 -17.67
N THR A 8 23.43 6.12 -16.65
CA THR A 8 23.14 5.14 -15.61
C THR A 8 22.33 4.01 -16.22
N ARG A 9 22.95 2.83 -16.33
CA ARG A 9 22.26 1.58 -16.70
C ARG A 9 21.22 1.27 -15.62
N PHE A 10 19.95 1.49 -15.93
CA PHE A 10 18.86 0.88 -15.17
C PHE A 10 18.96 -0.65 -15.31
N PRO A 11 18.87 -1.43 -14.21
CA PRO A 11 18.78 -2.87 -14.32
C PRO A 11 17.48 -3.25 -15.04
N GLN A 12 17.59 -4.10 -16.05
CA GLN A 12 16.44 -4.71 -16.71
C GLN A 12 15.69 -5.58 -15.69
N PHE A 13 14.45 -5.21 -15.38
CA PHE A 13 13.56 -5.96 -14.50
C PHE A 13 13.24 -7.33 -15.12
N ASN A 14 13.72 -8.40 -14.49
CA ASN A 14 13.30 -9.77 -14.81
C ASN A 14 11.98 -10.04 -14.07
N SER A 15 10.90 -10.25 -14.83
CA SER A 15 9.51 -10.39 -14.34
C SER A 15 9.20 -11.77 -13.75
N ARG A 16 10.08 -12.33 -12.91
CA ARG A 16 9.90 -13.66 -12.33
C ARG A 16 10.04 -13.59 -10.81
N TRP A 17 8.99 -13.11 -10.16
CA TRP A 17 8.93 -13.00 -8.69
C TRP A 17 8.04 -14.08 -8.07
N ASP A 18 8.55 -14.63 -6.98
CA ASP A 18 8.04 -15.76 -6.20
C ASP A 18 6.64 -15.51 -5.63
N VAL A 19 5.73 -16.46 -5.84
CA VAL A 19 4.28 -16.38 -5.53
C VAL A 19 3.98 -16.61 -4.02
N GLY A 20 5.00 -16.87 -3.19
CA GLY A 20 4.81 -17.41 -1.84
C GLY A 20 4.39 -16.43 -0.74
N TYR A 21 4.77 -15.14 -0.84
CA TYR A 21 4.58 -14.18 0.26
C TYR A 21 3.38 -13.23 0.06
N HIS A 22 2.96 -12.99 -1.17
CA HIS A 22 1.84 -12.09 -1.49
C HIS A 22 0.47 -12.67 -1.12
N SER A 23 0.34 -14.00 -1.01
CA SER A 23 -0.91 -14.67 -0.63
C SER A 23 -1.32 -14.37 0.81
N SER A 24 -0.38 -14.32 1.76
CA SER A 24 -0.69 -14.16 3.19
C SER A 24 -1.42 -12.84 3.51
N LEU A 25 -0.95 -11.69 3.00
CA LEU A 25 -1.59 -10.40 3.26
C LEU A 25 -2.92 -10.25 2.50
N ALA A 26 -2.95 -10.66 1.23
CA ALA A 26 -4.15 -10.59 0.40
C ALA A 26 -5.28 -11.49 0.93
N ASP A 27 -4.97 -12.72 1.35
CA ASP A 27 -5.92 -13.66 1.94
C ASP A 27 -6.43 -13.17 3.30
N LEU A 28 -5.56 -12.53 4.07
CA LEU A 28 -5.88 -11.96 5.38
C LEU A 28 -6.80 -10.72 5.27
N ILE A 29 -6.56 -9.85 4.29
CA ILE A 29 -7.44 -8.70 3.95
C ILE A 29 -8.80 -9.21 3.48
N ARG A 30 -8.80 -10.18 2.57
CA ARG A 30 -10.02 -10.73 1.96
C ARG A 30 -10.96 -11.36 2.99
N ASN A 31 -10.45 -12.01 4.03
CA ASN A 31 -11.32 -12.69 5.00
C ASN A 31 -11.96 -11.73 6.03
N ASN A 32 -11.30 -10.61 6.35
CA ASN A 32 -11.75 -9.71 7.43
C ASN A 32 -12.39 -8.41 6.93
N VAL A 33 -11.91 -7.86 5.80
CA VAL A 33 -12.35 -6.54 5.32
C VAL A 33 -13.54 -6.65 4.35
N THR A 34 -13.70 -7.78 3.65
CA THR A 34 -14.73 -7.97 2.61
C THR A 34 -16.16 -7.81 3.12
N ALA A 35 -16.46 -8.23 4.36
CA ALA A 35 -17.80 -8.06 4.92
C ALA A 35 -18.18 -6.57 5.14
N ALA A 36 -17.22 -5.77 5.64
CA ALA A 36 -17.42 -4.33 5.85
C ALA A 36 -17.47 -3.57 4.52
N ILE A 37 -16.66 -3.98 3.53
CA ILE A 37 -16.71 -3.43 2.17
C ILE A 37 -18.05 -3.74 1.52
N TYR A 38 -18.54 -4.97 1.65
CA TYR A 38 -19.82 -5.37 1.11
C TYR A 38 -20.98 -4.57 1.71
N GLN A 39 -20.99 -4.39 3.04
CA GLN A 39 -21.96 -3.52 3.71
C GLN A 39 -21.86 -2.06 3.26
N ALA A 40 -20.64 -1.54 3.08
CA ALA A 40 -20.45 -0.20 2.55
C ALA A 40 -20.95 -0.08 1.09
N ALA A 41 -20.84 -1.15 0.29
CA ALA A 41 -21.24 -1.19 -1.10
C ALA A 41 -22.77 -1.35 -1.34
N THR A 42 -23.55 -1.82 -0.37
CA THR A 42 -24.95 -2.23 -0.61
C THR A 42 -25.99 -1.11 -0.66
N ASP A 43 -25.71 0.10 -0.17
CA ASP A 43 -26.71 1.17 -0.03
C ASP A 43 -26.63 2.23 -1.14
N GLY A 44 -27.03 1.92 -2.39
CA GLY A 44 -27.19 2.94 -3.46
C GLY A 44 -27.04 2.42 -4.90
N GLY A 45 -27.03 3.34 -5.86
CA GLY A 45 -26.88 3.02 -7.29
C GLY A 45 -25.51 2.46 -7.64
N THR A 46 -25.47 1.49 -8.55
CA THR A 46 -24.24 0.88 -9.08
C THR A 46 -23.69 1.73 -10.22
N LEU A 47 -22.42 2.13 -10.14
CA LEU A 47 -21.72 2.77 -11.26
C LEU A 47 -21.41 1.69 -12.30
N GLU A 48 -21.72 1.90 -13.57
CA GLU A 48 -21.35 0.95 -14.63
C GLU A 48 -20.23 1.54 -15.48
N LEU A 49 -19.08 0.86 -15.51
CA LEU A 49 -17.96 1.20 -16.39
C LEU A 49 -17.92 0.24 -17.56
N ARG A 50 -17.81 0.82 -18.76
CA ARG A 50 -17.82 0.12 -20.03
C ARG A 50 -16.53 0.41 -20.79
N GLY A 51 -15.97 -0.61 -21.43
CA GLY A 51 -14.84 -0.49 -22.34
C GLY A 51 -14.83 -1.64 -23.34
N GLY A 52 -14.22 -1.44 -24.51
CA GLY A 52 -14.01 -2.49 -25.51
C GLY A 52 -12.88 -3.48 -25.12
N SER A 53 -12.07 -3.13 -24.12
CA SER A 53 -10.94 -3.91 -23.62
C SER A 53 -10.68 -3.65 -22.13
N ILE A 54 -9.82 -4.48 -21.52
CA ILE A 54 -9.33 -4.26 -20.14
C ILE A 54 -8.57 -2.95 -20.03
N ASP A 55 -7.80 -2.57 -21.05
CA ASP A 55 -7.05 -1.32 -21.06
C ASP A 55 -7.98 -0.09 -21.05
N GLU A 56 -9.06 -0.13 -21.82
CA GLU A 56 -10.07 0.93 -21.82
C GLU A 56 -10.83 0.97 -20.49
N LEU A 57 -11.15 -0.18 -19.90
CA LEU A 57 -11.75 -0.23 -18.57
C LEU A 57 -10.82 0.34 -17.49
N ALA A 58 -9.52 0.05 -17.56
CA ALA A 58 -8.54 0.62 -16.64
C ALA A 58 -8.45 2.15 -16.78
N GLU A 59 -8.50 2.70 -18.00
CA GLU A 59 -8.55 4.16 -18.21
C GLU A 59 -9.84 4.75 -17.63
N ALA A 60 -10.98 4.13 -17.91
CA ALA A 60 -12.27 4.57 -17.37
C ALA A 60 -12.29 4.51 -15.84
N TYR A 61 -11.62 3.52 -15.24
CA TYR A 61 -11.49 3.37 -13.79
C TYR A 61 -10.63 4.49 -13.18
N ILE A 62 -9.47 4.81 -13.78
CA ILE A 62 -8.62 5.93 -13.34
C ILE A 62 -9.36 7.26 -13.49
N ALA A 63 -10.08 7.48 -14.59
CA ALA A 63 -10.88 8.68 -14.80
C ALA A 63 -11.98 8.81 -13.72
N SER A 64 -12.68 7.72 -13.43
CA SER A 64 -13.69 7.67 -12.35
C SER A 64 -13.07 7.91 -10.97
N ALA A 65 -11.85 7.43 -10.75
CA ALA A 65 -11.11 7.68 -9.52
C ALA A 65 -10.70 9.15 -9.35
N ARG A 66 -10.32 9.82 -10.44
CA ARG A 66 -10.09 11.28 -10.45
C ARG A 66 -11.35 12.05 -10.10
N GLU A 67 -12.50 11.66 -10.65
CA GLU A 67 -13.78 12.27 -10.28
C GLU A 67 -14.15 12.04 -8.81
N ALA A 68 -13.93 10.81 -8.31
CA ALA A 68 -14.14 10.46 -6.92
C ALA A 68 -13.24 11.26 -5.98
N ALA A 69 -11.95 11.41 -6.33
CA ALA A 69 -10.99 12.22 -5.59
C ALA A 69 -11.43 13.69 -5.53
N ALA A 70 -11.87 14.26 -6.65
CA ALA A 70 -12.39 15.63 -6.71
C ALA A 70 -13.61 15.85 -5.79
N ARG A 71 -14.45 14.81 -5.62
CA ARG A 71 -15.61 14.82 -4.71
C ARG A 71 -15.28 14.38 -3.28
N ARG A 72 -14.06 13.91 -3.04
CA ARG A 72 -13.63 13.23 -1.80
C ARG A 72 -14.55 12.07 -1.40
N ASP A 73 -15.05 11.34 -2.39
CA ASP A 73 -15.98 10.22 -2.19
C ASP A 73 -15.68 9.07 -3.15
N PHE A 74 -15.04 8.03 -2.62
CA PHE A 74 -14.70 6.81 -3.35
C PHE A 74 -15.81 5.75 -3.28
N LEU A 75 -16.94 6.03 -2.63
CA LEU A 75 -18.07 5.10 -2.52
C LEU A 75 -18.55 4.57 -3.88
N PRO A 76 -18.62 5.38 -4.97
CA PRO A 76 -19.01 4.86 -6.28
C PRO A 76 -18.04 3.81 -6.81
N LEU A 77 -16.74 3.90 -6.52
CA LEU A 77 -15.72 2.96 -6.99
C LEU A 77 -15.79 1.60 -6.30
N LEU A 78 -16.32 1.55 -5.07
CA LEU A 78 -16.62 0.30 -4.37
C LEU A 78 -17.90 -0.39 -4.89
N ARG A 79 -18.63 0.27 -5.79
CA ARG A 79 -19.94 -0.15 -6.32
C ARG A 79 -19.94 -0.18 -7.84
N VAL A 80 -18.81 -0.54 -8.44
CA VAL A 80 -18.65 -0.53 -9.89
C VAL A 80 -18.97 -1.89 -10.48
N ARG A 81 -19.85 -1.89 -11.48
CA ARG A 81 -19.99 -3.01 -12.42
C ARG A 81 -19.09 -2.76 -13.62
N HIS A 82 -18.16 -3.68 -13.85
CA HIS A 82 -17.24 -3.63 -14.98
C HIS A 82 -17.77 -4.50 -16.13
N CYS A 83 -17.92 -3.89 -17.29
CA CYS A 83 -18.46 -4.55 -18.49
C CYS A 83 -17.52 -4.33 -19.68
N ILE A 84 -17.05 -5.42 -20.29
CA ILE A 84 -16.49 -5.37 -21.63
C ILE A 84 -17.65 -5.37 -22.62
N VAL A 85 -17.62 -4.44 -23.57
CA VAL A 85 -18.66 -4.25 -24.57
C VAL A 85 -18.10 -4.61 -25.94
N GLY A 86 -18.85 -5.40 -26.71
CA GLY A 86 -18.50 -5.77 -28.07
C GLY A 86 -18.69 -4.62 -29.07
N PRO A 87 -18.25 -4.80 -30.33
CA PRO A 87 -18.41 -3.79 -31.38
C PRO A 87 -19.88 -3.43 -31.69
N ASP A 88 -20.80 -4.32 -31.35
CA ASP A 88 -22.26 -4.19 -31.47
C ASP A 88 -22.90 -3.42 -30.32
N GLY A 89 -22.13 -3.06 -29.28
CA GLY A 89 -22.64 -2.39 -28.08
C GLY A 89 -23.20 -3.34 -27.03
N GLU A 90 -23.19 -4.65 -27.28
CA GLU A 90 -23.65 -5.67 -26.34
C GLU A 90 -22.56 -6.05 -25.33
N ILE A 91 -22.97 -6.45 -24.13
CA ILE A 91 -22.01 -6.86 -23.09
C ILE A 91 -21.41 -8.21 -23.48
N SER A 92 -20.11 -8.25 -23.74
CA SER A 92 -19.38 -9.46 -24.12
C SER A 92 -18.80 -10.18 -22.90
N SER A 93 -18.42 -9.45 -21.85
CA SER A 93 -17.89 -10.03 -20.61
C SER A 93 -18.15 -9.11 -19.40
N PHE A 94 -18.40 -9.71 -18.24
CA PHE A 94 -18.58 -8.99 -16.97
C PHE A 94 -18.31 -9.93 -15.79
N GLY A 95 -18.10 -9.35 -14.60
CA GLY A 95 -17.97 -10.07 -13.34
C GLY A 95 -16.69 -9.76 -12.59
N SER A 96 -16.49 -10.42 -11.44
CA SER A 96 -15.40 -10.11 -10.50
C SER A 96 -14.00 -10.31 -11.09
N GLY A 97 -13.84 -11.21 -12.07
CA GLY A 97 -12.57 -11.39 -12.78
C GLY A 97 -12.18 -10.18 -13.63
N ILE A 98 -13.16 -9.59 -14.34
CA ILE A 98 -12.94 -8.39 -15.16
C ILE A 98 -12.66 -7.17 -14.28
N GLU A 99 -13.39 -7.05 -13.17
CA GLU A 99 -13.15 -6.00 -12.15
C GLU A 99 -11.73 -6.09 -11.58
N ALA A 100 -11.35 -7.28 -11.11
CA ALA A 100 -10.03 -7.58 -10.59
C ALA A 100 -8.91 -7.19 -11.57
N GLU A 101 -9.05 -7.62 -12.83
CA GLU A 101 -8.06 -7.36 -13.87
C GLU A 101 -7.98 -5.88 -14.25
N ALA A 102 -9.12 -5.19 -14.37
CA ALA A 102 -9.17 -3.77 -14.67
C ALA A 102 -8.52 -2.92 -13.56
N ILE A 103 -8.80 -3.23 -12.28
CA ILE A 103 -8.20 -2.54 -11.13
C ILE A 103 -6.69 -2.81 -11.08
N HIS A 104 -6.27 -4.07 -11.24
CA HIS A 104 -4.86 -4.41 -11.30
C HIS A 104 -4.13 -3.67 -12.43
N LYS A 105 -4.74 -3.63 -13.62
CA LYS A 105 -4.19 -2.92 -14.78
C LYS A 105 -4.13 -1.41 -14.57
N ALA A 106 -5.11 -0.83 -13.88
CA ALA A 106 -5.10 0.57 -13.49
C ALA A 106 -3.93 0.88 -12.54
N LEU A 107 -3.69 0.06 -11.50
CA LEU A 107 -2.53 0.20 -10.63
C LEU A 107 -1.20 0.00 -11.39
N ASP A 108 -1.14 -0.99 -12.28
CA ASP A 108 0.04 -1.31 -13.08
C ASP A 108 0.52 -0.11 -13.91
N ARG A 109 -0.39 0.77 -14.37
CA ARG A 109 0.01 2.02 -15.03
C ARG A 109 0.85 2.93 -14.15
N PHE A 110 0.46 3.15 -12.90
CA PHE A 110 1.26 3.91 -11.94
C PHE A 110 2.61 3.22 -11.65
N LEU A 111 2.61 1.89 -11.51
CA LEU A 111 3.82 1.12 -11.20
C LEU A 111 4.77 0.99 -12.41
N SER A 112 4.25 1.04 -13.64
CA SER A 112 5.05 1.09 -14.87
C SER A 112 5.86 2.39 -14.96
N GLU A 113 5.33 3.47 -14.38
CA GLU A 113 6.02 4.74 -14.17
C GLU A 113 6.57 4.84 -12.73
N SER A 114 6.96 3.72 -12.11
CA SER A 114 7.39 3.71 -10.69
C SER A 114 8.49 4.72 -10.38
N ALA A 115 9.42 5.02 -11.28
CA ALA A 115 10.44 6.05 -11.07
C ALA A 115 9.87 7.48 -10.86
N ARG A 116 8.62 7.71 -11.29
CA ARG A 116 7.90 8.97 -11.09
C ARG A 116 7.17 9.00 -9.75
N TYR A 117 6.55 7.89 -9.35
CA TYR A 117 5.68 7.81 -8.15
C TYR A 117 6.38 7.27 -6.92
N CYS A 118 7.49 6.56 -7.10
CA CYS A 118 8.13 5.75 -6.08
C CYS A 118 9.63 5.99 -6.04
N THR A 119 10.22 5.76 -4.87
CA THR A 119 11.66 5.66 -4.67
C THR A 119 12.00 4.29 -4.09
N ALA A 120 13.16 3.75 -4.47
CA ALA A 120 13.69 2.58 -3.81
C ALA A 120 14.04 2.91 -2.35
N VAL A 121 13.74 1.98 -1.46
CA VAL A 121 14.16 1.96 -0.05
C VAL A 121 14.91 0.66 0.21
N ASP A 122 15.17 0.34 1.48
CA ASP A 122 15.93 -0.85 1.86
C ASP A 122 15.34 -2.14 1.23
N GLU A 123 16.21 -3.09 0.87
CA GLU A 123 15.84 -4.38 0.27
C GLU A 123 15.03 -4.31 -1.05
N ASP A 124 15.35 -3.35 -1.93
CA ASP A 124 14.72 -3.17 -3.25
C ASP A 124 13.19 -2.95 -3.22
N ARG A 125 12.66 -2.56 -2.06
CA ARG A 125 11.26 -2.18 -1.90
C ARG A 125 11.04 -0.76 -2.39
N LEU A 126 9.80 -0.45 -2.75
CA LEU A 126 9.40 0.86 -3.22
C LEU A 126 8.62 1.61 -2.14
N SER A 127 9.01 2.83 -1.85
CA SER A 127 8.19 3.78 -1.08
C SER A 127 7.71 4.92 -1.98
N LEU A 128 6.88 5.82 -1.45
CA LEU A 128 6.41 7.00 -2.17
C LEU A 128 7.60 7.91 -2.53
N GLY A 129 7.69 8.27 -3.81
CA GLY A 129 8.69 9.21 -4.31
C GLY A 129 8.29 10.64 -3.98
N ILE A 130 9.21 11.38 -3.36
CA ILE A 130 9.05 12.80 -3.07
C ILE A 130 9.66 13.60 -4.22
N SER A 131 8.85 14.39 -4.94
CA SER A 131 9.28 15.03 -6.20
C SER A 131 10.17 16.26 -5.96
N VAL A 132 9.96 16.95 -4.84
CA VAL A 132 10.74 18.10 -4.40
C VAL A 132 11.00 18.00 -2.91
N PRO A 133 12.17 18.46 -2.41
CA PRO A 133 12.44 18.47 -0.99
C PRO A 133 11.42 19.32 -0.22
N MET A 134 11.24 19.03 1.07
CA MET A 134 10.33 19.75 1.96
C MET A 134 10.53 21.28 1.94
N SER A 135 11.77 21.74 1.80
CA SER A 135 12.12 23.17 1.71
C SER A 135 11.54 23.85 0.46
N MET A 136 11.23 23.09 -0.58
CA MET A 136 10.67 23.52 -1.86
C MET A 136 9.21 23.08 -2.04
N ARG A 137 8.50 22.73 -0.96
CA ARG A 137 7.10 22.23 -1.00
C ARG A 137 6.12 23.09 -1.79
N PHE A 138 6.38 24.39 -1.94
CA PHE A 138 5.54 25.30 -2.74
C PHE A 138 5.66 25.09 -4.26
N GLY A 139 6.67 24.33 -4.71
CA GLY A 139 6.84 23.93 -6.10
C GLY A 139 5.97 22.75 -6.53
N VAL A 140 5.28 22.10 -5.59
CA VAL A 140 4.41 20.97 -5.90
C VAL A 140 3.10 21.45 -6.53
N THR A 141 2.79 20.92 -7.72
CA THR A 141 1.57 21.29 -8.45
C THR A 141 0.33 20.58 -7.90
N SER A 142 -0.84 21.20 -8.00
CA SER A 142 -2.11 20.57 -7.58
C SER A 142 -2.41 19.30 -8.37
N ALA A 143 -2.15 19.31 -9.69
CA ALA A 143 -2.35 18.16 -10.55
C ALA A 143 -1.52 16.93 -10.10
N TRP A 144 -0.31 17.18 -9.58
CA TRP A 144 0.50 16.10 -9.01
C TRP A 144 -0.06 15.56 -7.70
N LEU A 145 -0.54 16.44 -6.81
CA LEU A 145 -1.20 16.02 -5.57
C LEU A 145 -2.46 15.19 -5.87
N ASP A 146 -3.23 15.58 -6.89
CA ASP A 146 -4.40 14.81 -7.34
C ASP A 146 -4.00 13.44 -7.91
N ASP A 147 -2.94 13.36 -8.72
CA ASP A 147 -2.41 12.09 -9.22
C ASP A 147 -1.93 11.18 -8.07
N LEU A 148 -1.28 11.72 -7.03
CA LEU A 148 -0.86 10.96 -5.84
C LEU A 148 -2.05 10.43 -5.03
N TRP A 149 -3.12 11.22 -4.93
CA TRP A 149 -4.35 10.77 -4.30
C TRP A 149 -4.93 9.56 -5.03
N VAL A 150 -5.06 9.66 -6.36
CA VAL A 150 -5.58 8.57 -7.18
C VAL A 150 -4.67 7.35 -7.11
N PHE A 151 -3.35 7.53 -7.07
CA PHE A 151 -2.40 6.44 -6.90
C PHE A 151 -2.63 5.69 -5.57
N GLY A 152 -2.75 6.40 -4.46
CA GLY A 152 -3.07 5.81 -3.15
C GLY A 152 -4.39 5.04 -3.17
N ALA A 153 -5.41 5.58 -3.84
CA ALA A 153 -6.71 4.94 -3.99
C ALA A 153 -6.64 3.64 -4.82
N MET A 154 -5.93 3.65 -5.96
CA MET A 154 -5.74 2.46 -6.80
C MET A 154 -5.02 1.34 -6.03
N LEU A 155 -4.06 1.72 -5.20
CA LEU A 155 -3.33 0.77 -4.37
C LEU A 155 -4.25 0.10 -3.35
N SER A 156 -5.08 0.86 -2.64
CA SER A 156 -6.06 0.29 -1.70
C SER A 156 -7.15 -0.54 -2.38
N LEU A 157 -7.66 -0.09 -3.54
CA LEU A 157 -8.65 -0.88 -4.31
C LEU A 157 -8.04 -2.20 -4.80
N SER A 158 -6.76 -2.21 -5.21
CA SER A 158 -6.06 -3.44 -5.56
C SER A 158 -5.94 -4.40 -4.37
N LEU A 159 -5.62 -3.87 -3.18
CA LEU A 159 -5.57 -4.66 -1.94
C LEU A 159 -6.93 -5.23 -1.56
N ILE A 160 -8.00 -4.45 -1.72
CA ILE A 160 -9.40 -4.88 -1.51
C ILE A 160 -9.75 -6.07 -2.41
N CYS A 161 -9.36 -6.00 -3.68
CA CYS A 161 -9.55 -7.10 -4.64
C CYS A 161 -8.59 -8.29 -4.39
N GLY A 162 -7.66 -8.17 -3.45
CA GLY A 162 -6.68 -9.18 -3.11
C GLY A 162 -5.58 -9.37 -4.17
N HIS A 163 -5.24 -8.29 -4.89
CA HIS A 163 -4.08 -8.28 -5.79
C HIS A 163 -2.83 -7.84 -5.04
N GLY A 164 -1.68 -8.33 -5.52
CA GLY A 164 -0.38 -7.83 -5.08
C GLY A 164 -0.17 -6.38 -5.54
N ILE A 165 0.49 -5.60 -4.69
CA ILE A 165 0.87 -4.19 -4.95
C ILE A 165 2.31 -4.07 -5.48
N GLY A 166 2.79 -5.11 -6.17
CA GLY A 166 4.18 -5.22 -6.63
C GLY A 166 5.19 -5.13 -5.46
N ASN A 167 6.25 -4.35 -5.67
CA ASN A 167 7.34 -4.17 -4.69
C ASN A 167 7.08 -3.02 -3.70
N ILE A 168 5.88 -2.45 -3.66
CA ILE A 168 5.56 -1.39 -2.69
C ILE A 168 5.76 -1.92 -1.26
N SER A 169 6.48 -1.13 -0.46
CA SER A 169 6.84 -1.44 0.92
C SER A 169 5.59 -1.61 1.76
N PRO A 170 5.37 -2.78 2.38
CA PRO A 170 4.25 -2.97 3.31
C PRO A 170 4.30 -2.01 4.51
N ALA A 171 5.50 -1.54 4.88
CA ALA A 171 5.68 -0.53 5.92
C ALA A 171 5.07 0.82 5.52
N LEU A 172 5.14 1.22 4.25
CA LEU A 172 4.48 2.44 3.76
C LEU A 172 2.96 2.31 3.91
N ILE A 173 2.41 1.16 3.54
CA ILE A 173 0.96 0.93 3.62
C ILE A 173 0.51 0.94 5.08
N GLN A 174 1.25 0.25 5.95
CA GLN A 174 1.02 0.27 7.39
C GLN A 174 1.03 1.70 7.95
N TYR A 175 2.02 2.50 7.56
CA TYR A 175 2.14 3.89 7.98
C TYR A 175 0.95 4.74 7.50
N CYS A 176 0.56 4.66 6.22
CA CYS A 176 -0.56 5.40 5.68
C CYS A 176 -1.90 5.02 6.33
N LEU A 177 -2.16 3.71 6.52
CA LEU A 177 -3.40 3.22 7.14
C LEU A 177 -3.52 3.61 8.62
N ASN A 178 -2.41 3.98 9.27
CA ASN A 178 -2.38 4.49 10.65
C ASN A 178 -2.23 6.01 10.69
N GLN A 179 -2.83 6.72 9.73
CA GLN A 179 -2.85 8.19 9.70
C GLN A 179 -1.45 8.81 9.71
N CYS A 180 -0.50 8.17 9.01
CA CYS A 180 0.88 8.63 8.98
C CYS A 180 1.54 8.67 10.38
N ASN A 181 1.14 7.78 11.28
CA ASN A 181 1.75 7.64 12.60
C ASN A 181 3.03 6.81 12.53
N LEU A 182 4.17 7.42 12.82
CA LEU A 182 5.47 6.74 12.85
C LEU A 182 5.54 5.57 13.83
N GLU A 183 4.82 5.65 14.95
CA GLU A 183 4.80 4.60 15.96
C GLU A 183 4.05 3.34 15.47
N SER A 184 3.37 3.39 14.32
CA SER A 184 2.79 2.19 13.70
C SER A 184 3.85 1.26 13.10
N LEU A 185 5.08 1.74 12.89
CA LEU A 185 6.21 0.96 12.41
C LEU A 185 6.91 0.23 13.55
N THR A 186 6.19 -0.73 14.14
CA THR A 186 6.68 -1.49 15.30
C THR A 186 7.87 -2.40 14.91
N PRO A 187 8.70 -2.83 15.89
CA PRO A 187 9.78 -3.78 15.62
C PRO A 187 9.31 -5.08 14.95
N SER A 188 8.10 -5.56 15.27
CA SER A 188 7.54 -6.74 14.61
C SER A 188 7.23 -6.50 13.13
N VAL A 189 6.71 -5.32 12.78
CA VAL A 189 6.47 -4.93 11.38
C VAL A 189 7.80 -4.83 10.63
N ILE A 190 8.78 -4.14 11.21
CA ILE A 190 10.08 -3.93 10.56
C ILE A 190 10.85 -5.24 10.41
N SER A 191 10.95 -6.08 11.44
CA SER A 191 11.63 -7.38 11.33
C SER A 191 10.97 -8.34 10.32
N SER A 192 9.65 -8.22 10.12
CA SER A 192 8.92 -9.06 9.16
C SER A 192 9.17 -8.66 7.71
N TRP A 193 9.25 -7.35 7.43
CA TRP A 193 9.29 -6.83 6.06
C TRP A 193 10.66 -6.29 5.63
N HIS A 194 11.48 -5.84 6.59
CA HIS A 194 12.80 -5.24 6.39
C HIS A 194 13.82 -5.82 7.40
N PRO A 195 14.11 -7.14 7.38
CA PRO A 195 14.98 -7.79 8.34
C PRO A 195 16.42 -7.24 8.37
N SER A 196 16.96 -6.74 7.26
CA SER A 196 18.27 -6.10 7.27
C SER A 196 18.25 -4.74 7.96
N LEU A 197 17.20 -3.95 7.78
CA LEU A 197 16.96 -2.72 8.52
C LEU A 197 16.77 -2.96 10.03
N ASP A 198 16.01 -4.00 10.42
CA ASP A 198 15.84 -4.39 11.82
C ASP A 198 17.19 -4.73 12.48
N ARG A 199 18.03 -5.52 11.79
CA ARG A 199 19.39 -5.83 12.25
C ARG A 199 20.24 -4.57 12.37
N ALA A 200 20.20 -3.67 11.39
CA ALA A 200 20.93 -2.41 11.44
C ALA A 200 20.49 -1.54 12.62
N ALA A 201 19.17 -1.46 12.88
CA ALA A 201 18.63 -0.74 14.03
C ALA A 201 19.06 -1.36 15.36
N CYS A 202 19.04 -2.69 15.48
CA CYS A 202 19.52 -3.41 16.66
C CYS A 202 21.02 -3.19 16.91
N GLN A 203 21.83 -3.25 15.86
CA GLN A 203 23.27 -2.99 15.94
C GLN A 203 23.53 -1.53 16.37
N LEU A 204 22.82 -0.58 15.78
CA LEU A 204 22.92 0.83 16.14
C LEU A 204 22.53 1.06 17.60
N GLN A 205 21.44 0.45 18.07
CA GLN A 205 21.01 0.53 19.46
C GLN A 205 22.08 -0.04 20.42
N ALA A 206 22.75 -1.13 20.04
CA ALA A 206 23.80 -1.76 20.84
C ALA A 206 25.09 -0.93 20.94
N VAL A 207 25.39 -0.10 19.93
CA VAL A 207 26.50 0.86 19.96
C VAL A 207 26.31 1.91 21.05
N GLY A 208 25.07 2.29 21.35
CA GLY A 208 24.73 3.28 22.37
C GLY A 208 25.19 4.71 22.03
N PHE A 209 24.88 5.66 22.92
CA PHE A 209 25.12 7.10 22.66
C PHE A 209 26.60 7.51 22.66
N GLY A 210 27.48 6.73 23.28
CA GLY A 210 28.93 6.98 23.30
C GLY A 210 29.72 6.23 22.21
N GLY A 211 29.08 5.32 21.47
CA GLY A 211 29.80 4.44 20.54
C GLY A 211 30.02 5.01 19.13
N ASN A 212 30.90 4.38 18.37
CA ASN A 212 31.29 4.81 17.02
C ASN A 212 30.16 4.58 15.99
N LEU A 213 29.72 5.66 15.34
CA LEU A 213 28.68 5.64 14.31
C LEU A 213 29.19 5.46 12.88
N THR A 214 30.50 5.39 12.66
CA THR A 214 31.11 5.26 11.33
C THR A 214 30.48 4.15 10.46
N PRO A 215 30.13 2.96 11.00
CA PRO A 215 29.50 1.90 10.21
C PRO A 215 28.11 2.22 9.66
N PHE A 216 27.46 3.30 10.11
CA PHE A 216 26.09 3.67 9.75
C PHE A 216 26.00 5.00 8.99
N GLN A 217 27.14 5.57 8.56
CA GLN A 217 27.21 6.90 7.93
C GLN A 217 26.37 7.02 6.64
N ASP A 218 26.11 5.91 5.97
CA ASP A 218 25.23 5.80 4.81
C ASP A 218 23.74 5.94 5.15
N ARG A 219 23.36 5.71 6.41
CA ARG A 219 21.96 5.66 6.88
C ARG A 219 21.58 6.79 7.84
N ILE A 220 22.56 7.53 8.34
CA ILE A 220 22.35 8.62 9.30
C ILE A 220 22.70 9.96 8.68
N LEU A 221 21.92 11.00 9.01
CA LEU A 221 22.32 12.36 8.66
C LEU A 221 23.59 12.73 9.45
N PRO A 222 24.60 13.31 8.79
CA PRO A 222 25.78 13.81 9.49
C PRO A 222 25.40 14.93 10.45
N ALA A 223 26.06 14.94 11.62
CA ALA A 223 25.93 15.88 12.74
C ALA A 223 24.98 15.47 13.88
N LEU A 224 25.51 14.65 14.80
CA LEU A 224 25.10 14.67 16.21
C LEU A 224 26.36 14.92 17.06
N VAL A 225 26.73 16.19 17.20
CA VAL A 225 27.71 16.62 18.22
C VAL A 225 27.02 16.49 19.59
N ASP A 226 27.73 16.00 20.60
CA ASP A 226 27.23 15.81 21.97
C ASP A 226 25.97 14.92 22.09
N ARG A 227 25.94 13.82 21.32
CA ARG A 227 24.85 12.83 21.34
C ARG A 227 24.63 12.26 22.74
N ASN A 228 23.45 12.51 23.30
CA ASN A 228 22.96 11.85 24.52
C ASN A 228 22.07 10.63 24.21
N GLN A 229 21.59 9.92 25.25
CA GLN A 229 20.75 8.72 25.09
C GLN A 229 19.46 9.00 24.32
N ASN A 230 18.81 10.15 24.53
CA ASN A 230 17.56 10.49 23.85
C ASN A 230 17.82 10.72 22.35
N MET A 231 18.86 11.47 22.01
CA MET A 231 19.29 11.69 20.62
C MET A 231 19.67 10.38 19.94
N HIS A 232 20.33 9.46 20.65
CA HIS A 232 20.64 8.13 20.14
C HIS A 232 19.38 7.30 19.84
N ASN A 233 18.39 7.30 20.74
CA ASN A 233 17.13 6.59 20.51
C ASN A 233 16.35 7.19 19.32
N LEU A 234 16.38 8.53 19.17
CA LEU A 234 15.79 9.20 18.01
C LEU A 234 16.50 8.83 16.70
N LEU A 235 17.82 8.68 16.74
CA LEU A 235 18.61 8.24 15.58
C LEU A 235 18.22 6.84 15.12
N VAL A 236 18.05 5.90 16.06
CA VAL A 236 17.57 4.53 15.75
C VAL A 236 16.21 4.57 15.07
N ARG A 237 15.27 5.36 15.62
CA ARG A 237 13.95 5.57 15.03
C ARG A 237 14.03 6.20 13.64
N GLN A 238 14.91 7.17 13.45
CA GLN A 238 15.12 7.83 12.16
C GLN A 238 15.67 6.86 11.10
N VAL A 239 16.62 5.99 11.46
CA VAL A 239 17.13 4.95 10.55
C VAL A 239 16.02 4.02 10.12
N ILE A 240 15.20 3.54 11.06
CA ILE A 240 14.03 2.70 10.74
C ILE A 240 13.08 3.42 9.81
N HIS A 241 12.70 4.66 10.14
CA HIS A 241 11.76 5.44 9.34
C HIS A 241 12.28 5.65 7.91
N THR A 242 13.49 6.16 7.79
CA THR A 242 14.11 6.50 6.50
C THR A 242 14.34 5.25 5.66
N GLY A 243 14.75 4.13 6.29
CA GLY A 243 14.96 2.87 5.59
C GLY A 243 13.68 2.16 5.17
N ALA A 244 12.60 2.28 5.95
CA ALA A 244 11.37 1.52 5.71
C ALA A 244 10.40 2.24 4.76
N ILE A 245 10.28 3.56 4.91
CA ILE A 245 9.35 4.39 4.14
C ILE A 245 10.02 5.55 3.42
N GLY A 246 11.34 5.74 3.53
CA GLY A 246 12.06 6.77 2.76
C GLY A 246 12.25 8.10 3.50
N PRO A 247 13.15 8.96 2.99
CA PRO A 247 13.43 10.26 3.57
C PRO A 247 12.26 11.23 3.34
N GLU A 248 12.12 12.20 4.24
CA GLU A 248 11.19 13.35 4.14
C GLU A 248 9.69 13.03 4.07
N ILE A 249 9.28 11.77 3.96
CA ILE A 249 7.87 11.33 3.88
C ILE A 249 7.03 11.87 5.04
N HIS A 250 7.57 11.88 6.25
CA HIS A 250 6.80 12.32 7.40
C HIS A 250 6.47 13.81 7.33
N GLY A 251 5.18 14.12 7.21
CA GLY A 251 4.66 15.48 7.12
C GLY A 251 4.84 16.15 5.76
N HIS A 252 5.32 15.44 4.73
CA HIS A 252 5.46 16.01 3.39
C HIS A 252 4.10 16.34 2.76
N VAL A 253 4.05 17.43 1.99
CA VAL A 253 2.81 17.86 1.30
C VAL A 253 2.30 16.81 0.31
N GLU A 254 3.18 15.99 -0.23
CA GLU A 254 2.86 14.90 -1.17
C GLU A 254 2.39 13.62 -0.48
N THR A 255 2.81 13.39 0.75
CA THR A 255 2.42 12.21 1.51
C THR A 255 0.96 12.27 1.96
N VAL A 256 0.46 13.48 2.24
CA VAL A 256 -0.93 13.70 2.66
C VAL A 256 -1.94 13.19 1.64
N PRO A 257 -1.97 13.66 0.37
CA PRO A 257 -2.96 13.17 -0.60
C PRO A 257 -2.80 11.69 -0.90
N PHE A 258 -1.56 11.18 -0.96
CA PHE A 258 -1.34 9.74 -1.13
C PHE A 258 -1.96 8.93 0.01
N ALA A 259 -1.72 9.32 1.27
CA ALA A 259 -2.29 8.66 2.44
C ALA A 259 -3.82 8.78 2.49
N GLU A 260 -4.37 9.96 2.17
CA GLU A 260 -5.83 10.16 2.04
C GLU A 260 -6.43 9.27 0.94
N GLY A 261 -5.70 9.03 -0.15
CA GLY A 261 -6.09 8.07 -1.18
C GLY A 261 -6.09 6.64 -0.66
N VAL A 262 -5.04 6.25 0.06
CA VAL A 262 -4.95 4.92 0.69
C VAL A 262 -6.11 4.70 1.67
N GLU A 263 -6.56 5.74 2.39
CA GLU A 263 -7.70 5.63 3.30
C GLU A 263 -9.06 5.39 2.61
N LEU A 264 -9.18 5.66 1.30
CA LEU A 264 -10.43 5.53 0.52
C LEU A 264 -11.66 6.12 1.24
N PRO A 265 -11.69 7.43 1.52
CA PRO A 265 -12.82 8.06 2.19
C PRO A 265 -14.10 7.90 1.37
N CYS A 266 -15.16 7.47 2.03
CA CYS A 266 -16.49 7.31 1.44
C CYS A 266 -17.52 8.15 2.20
N SER A 267 -18.49 8.69 1.47
CA SER A 267 -19.55 9.57 2.02
C SER A 267 -20.43 8.90 3.09
N ASN A 268 -20.53 7.57 3.09
CA ASN A 268 -21.23 6.79 4.12
C ASN A 268 -20.40 6.56 5.39
N GLY A 269 -19.23 7.19 5.53
CA GLY A 269 -18.34 7.06 6.68
C GLY A 269 -17.41 5.83 6.63
N PHE A 270 -17.49 5.00 5.59
CA PHE A 270 -16.50 3.96 5.34
C PHE A 270 -15.13 4.60 5.06
N SER A 271 -14.09 3.99 5.62
CA SER A 271 -12.69 4.26 5.31
C SER A 271 -11.93 2.96 5.43
N PHE A 272 -11.13 2.66 4.42
CA PHE A 272 -10.32 1.45 4.36
C PHE A 272 -9.34 1.37 5.53
N GLY A 273 -8.67 2.49 5.88
CA GLY A 273 -7.76 2.57 7.02
C GLY A 273 -8.41 2.15 8.34
N LYS A 274 -9.61 2.66 8.62
CA LYS A 274 -10.35 2.30 9.85
C LYS A 274 -10.70 0.81 9.89
N GLN A 275 -11.22 0.27 8.78
CA GLN A 275 -11.63 -1.14 8.74
C GLN A 275 -10.44 -2.10 8.77
N PHE A 276 -9.33 -1.71 8.15
CA PHE A 276 -8.09 -2.48 8.18
C PHE A 276 -7.50 -2.52 9.59
N ALA A 277 -7.43 -1.39 10.29
CA ALA A 277 -6.92 -1.33 11.66
C ALA A 277 -7.73 -2.21 12.63
N HIS A 278 -9.06 -2.23 12.49
CA HIS A 278 -9.95 -3.09 13.30
C HIS A 278 -9.84 -4.58 12.96
N SER A 279 -9.38 -4.92 11.76
CA SER A 279 -9.21 -6.31 11.32
C SER A 279 -7.96 -6.98 11.90
N PHE A 280 -7.03 -6.20 12.49
CA PHE A 280 -5.75 -6.70 13.01
C PHE A 280 -5.44 -6.32 14.48
N PRO A 281 -6.35 -6.61 15.44
CA PRO A 281 -6.11 -6.35 16.86
C PRO A 281 -5.15 -7.42 17.42
N GLY A 282 -3.86 -7.27 17.18
CA GLY A 282 -2.83 -8.18 17.69
C GLY A 282 -1.47 -8.10 16.98
N VAL A 283 -1.43 -7.63 15.74
CA VAL A 283 -0.17 -7.32 15.04
C VAL A 283 0.32 -5.90 15.36
N LEU A 284 -0.58 -5.04 15.87
CA LEU A 284 -0.37 -3.59 16.01
C LEU A 284 -0.33 -3.07 17.45
N SER A 285 -0.33 -3.94 18.46
CA SER A 285 -0.26 -3.54 19.87
C SER A 285 0.90 -4.23 20.57
N PHE A 286 2.10 -3.66 20.50
CA PHE A 286 3.14 -3.92 21.50
C PHE A 286 3.57 -2.58 22.11
N SER A 287 3.03 -2.31 23.30
CA SER A 287 3.53 -1.24 24.17
C SER A 287 4.84 -1.71 24.80
N LEU A 288 5.88 -0.88 24.69
CA LEU A 288 7.18 -1.07 25.32
C LEU A 288 7.01 -1.02 26.85
N HIS A 289 6.94 -2.17 27.52
CA HIS A 289 7.41 -2.30 28.91
C HIS A 289 7.95 -3.70 29.23
N THR A 290 9.25 -3.70 29.58
CA THR A 290 9.97 -4.54 30.58
C THR A 290 10.22 -6.05 30.34
N THR A 291 11.50 -6.34 30.06
CA THR A 291 12.38 -7.39 30.63
C THR A 291 11.81 -8.77 30.99
N GLY A 292 12.11 -9.79 30.16
CA GLY A 292 12.08 -11.20 30.53
C GLY A 292 11.97 -12.14 29.32
N PRO A 293 12.54 -13.36 29.34
CA PRO A 293 12.53 -14.25 28.18
C PRO A 293 11.17 -14.96 28.10
N LEU A 294 10.39 -14.69 27.05
CA LEU A 294 9.13 -15.40 26.81
C LEU A 294 9.28 -16.42 25.68
N ARG A 295 9.20 -17.69 26.08
CA ARG A 295 8.89 -18.83 25.21
C ARG A 295 7.50 -18.62 24.62
N LEU A 296 7.39 -18.61 23.30
CA LEU A 296 6.11 -18.63 22.58
C LEU A 296 5.38 -19.96 22.85
N ARG A 297 4.25 -19.89 23.55
CA ARG A 297 3.27 -20.97 23.66
C ARG A 297 2.08 -20.58 22.77
N LEU A 298 1.92 -21.27 21.65
CA LEU A 298 0.73 -21.15 20.80
C LEU A 298 -0.50 -21.59 21.60
N SER A 299 -1.35 -20.63 21.95
CA SER A 299 -2.65 -20.89 22.58
C SER A 299 -3.68 -21.18 21.50
N ARG A 300 -4.09 -22.45 21.40
CA ARG A 300 -5.29 -22.88 20.68
C ARG A 300 -6.53 -22.48 21.47
N THR A 301 -7.15 -21.35 21.11
CA THR A 301 -8.56 -20.97 21.37
C THR A 301 -8.76 -19.70 20.54
N SER A 302 -9.55 -19.70 19.47
CA SER A 302 -11.01 -19.69 19.53
C SER A 302 -11.64 -20.35 18.30
N HIS A 303 -12.58 -21.25 18.55
CA HIS A 303 -13.53 -21.79 17.57
C HIS A 303 -14.71 -20.83 17.38
N ALA A 304 -15.35 -20.98 16.22
CA ALA A 304 -16.72 -20.58 15.87
C ALA A 304 -16.97 -19.13 15.42
N TYR A 305 -16.70 -18.87 14.14
CA TYR A 305 -17.72 -18.26 13.27
C TYR A 305 -17.88 -19.15 12.03
N TYR A 306 -19.10 -19.67 11.86
CA TYR A 306 -19.53 -20.40 10.66
C TYR A 306 -19.39 -19.46 9.46
N CYS A 307 -18.41 -19.70 8.59
CA CYS A 307 -18.35 -19.07 7.29
C CYS A 307 -19.20 -19.90 6.33
N ALA A 308 -20.39 -19.40 5.98
CA ALA A 308 -21.19 -19.94 4.91
C ALA A 308 -20.45 -19.72 3.58
N LEU A 309 -19.66 -20.72 3.19
CA LEU A 309 -19.12 -20.88 1.83
C LEU A 309 -20.28 -20.97 0.85
N THR A 310 -20.70 -19.82 0.31
CA THR A 310 -21.55 -19.81 -0.89
C THR A 310 -20.61 -19.97 -2.08
N VAL A 311 -20.23 -21.22 -2.35
CA VAL A 311 -19.61 -21.60 -3.62
C VAL A 311 -20.67 -21.38 -4.70
N ARG A 312 -20.61 -20.26 -5.42
CA ARG A 312 -21.33 -20.13 -6.70
C ARG A 312 -20.59 -20.99 -7.73
N SER A 313 -20.92 -22.26 -7.75
CA SER A 313 -20.63 -23.17 -8.87
C SER A 313 -21.50 -22.73 -10.06
N CYS A 314 -20.90 -22.07 -11.06
CA CYS A 314 -21.53 -21.96 -12.37
C CYS A 314 -21.46 -23.32 -13.07
N PHE A 315 -22.53 -24.11 -12.96
CA PHE A 315 -22.77 -25.26 -13.83
C PHE A 315 -23.31 -24.77 -15.17
N THR A 316 -22.55 -24.97 -16.24
CA THR A 316 -23.04 -24.84 -17.62
C THR A 316 -23.79 -26.12 -18.01
N ILE A 317 -25.12 -26.11 -17.95
CA ILE A 317 -25.95 -27.18 -18.55
C ILE A 317 -26.18 -26.81 -20.02
N ARG A 318 -25.50 -27.53 -20.93
CA ARG A 318 -25.87 -27.53 -22.36
C ARG A 318 -27.01 -28.53 -22.56
N PHE A 319 -28.19 -28.02 -22.93
CA PHE A 319 -29.21 -28.84 -23.57
C PHE A 319 -28.88 -28.92 -25.07
N SER A 320 -28.62 -30.13 -25.57
CA SER A 320 -28.72 -30.42 -27.00
C SER A 320 -30.13 -30.97 -27.26
N ARG A 321 -30.87 -30.34 -28.19
CA ARG A 321 -32.09 -30.88 -28.79
C ARG A 321 -31.88 -30.96 -30.30
N MET A 322 -31.60 -32.16 -30.78
CA MET A 322 -32.24 -32.91 -31.87
C MET A 322 -31.31 -34.03 -32.32
#